data_AF-A0A674B2Z7-F1
#
_entry.id   AF-A0A674B2Z7-F1
#
_cell.length_a   1.000
_cell.length_b   1.000
_cell.length_c   1.000
_cell.angle_alpha   90.00
_cell.angle_beta   90.00
_cell.angle_gamma   90.00
#
_symmetry.space_group_name_H-M   'P 1'
#
loop_
_entity.id
_entity.type
_entity.pdbx_description
1 polymer ?
#
loop_
_entity_poly.entity_id
_entity_poly.type
_entity_poly.pdbx_seq_one_letter_code
_entity_poly.pdbx_strand_id
1 'polypeptide(L)'
;NYSSQSICCPVCLSVPLSLCLSLSVPLSLSVPLSLSVPLSLCPSLSLSVRPSLCPSLSLFFLSLSLSVSLSLSVSLSLSVRLSLSVRPLQYFGDVSKTVSELREKLEDLLKGECTKISTTVNIVDVLQPPEPKTRKQFLQYSCQLTLDPNTAYTHLSLSKGNRKVTNTGQVQPYPDHPDRFTNYCQVLCREGLSGRCYWEVEWSGDVYTAVSYKDISRTESDSLFGDNNKSWSLHYYSDGYCFRHNNVVTKVSGPQSSRVGVYLDHKAGTLSFYSVSDTMTLLHIVQTTFTQPLYPGFSLNGTAELVKL
;
A
#
# COMPACT_ATOMS: atom_id res chain seq x y z
N ASN A 1 53.24 5.77 21.54
CA ASN A 1 53.95 5.59 20.25
C ASN A 1 53.05 4.83 19.30
N TYR A 2 52.62 5.50 18.22
CA TYR A 2 51.98 4.99 16.99
C TYR A 2 50.77 4.04 17.13
N SER A 3 49.72 4.02 16.30
CA SER A 3 49.10 4.93 15.32
C SER A 3 47.92 4.14 14.71
N SER A 4 46.82 4.84 14.36
CA SER A 4 45.87 4.57 13.24
C SER A 4 45.32 3.15 12.99
N GLN A 5 44.02 2.85 13.17
CA GLN A 5 42.82 3.27 12.40
C GLN A 5 42.60 2.62 11.01
N SER A 6 41.54 1.81 10.90
CA SER A 6 40.55 1.68 9.78
C SER A 6 39.57 0.53 10.18
N ILE A 7 38.22 0.63 10.26
CA ILE A 7 37.16 1.28 9.44
C ILE A 7 37.02 0.56 8.07
N CYS A 8 35.89 -0.03 7.64
CA CYS A 8 34.48 0.12 8.05
C CYS A 8 33.60 -1.16 7.90
N CYS A 9 32.38 -1.05 8.44
CA CYS A 9 31.16 -1.87 8.30
C CYS A 9 30.69 -2.10 6.82
N PRO A 10 29.71 -3.01 6.51
CA PRO A 10 28.45 -3.18 7.26
C PRO A 10 27.75 -4.56 7.37
N VAL A 11 26.73 -4.54 8.23
CA VAL A 11 25.66 -5.53 8.48
C VAL A 11 24.64 -5.58 7.33
N CYS A 12 23.99 -6.74 7.08
CA CYS A 12 22.70 -6.79 6.36
C CYS A 12 21.78 -7.98 6.74
N LEU A 13 20.49 -7.82 6.41
CA LEU A 13 19.30 -8.59 6.80
C LEU A 13 18.43 -8.89 5.53
N SER A 14 17.51 -9.87 5.46
CA SER A 14 17.14 -11.00 6.36
C SER A 14 16.22 -12.05 5.65
N VAL A 15 15.59 -12.92 6.45
CA VAL A 15 14.47 -13.88 6.23
C VAL A 15 13.20 -13.33 5.49
N PRO A 16 12.13 -14.12 5.14
CA PRO A 16 11.94 -15.61 4.98
C PRO A 16 10.98 -16.08 3.81
N LEU A 17 10.61 -17.40 3.77
CA LEU A 17 9.43 -18.09 3.15
C LEU A 17 9.36 -18.31 1.61
N SER A 18 8.66 -19.30 1.02
CA SER A 18 8.14 -20.65 1.43
C SER A 18 7.39 -21.31 0.25
N LEU A 19 7.41 -22.64 0.07
CA LEU A 19 6.21 -23.46 -0.27
C LEU A 19 6.47 -24.98 -0.23
N CYS A 20 5.46 -25.75 0.18
CA CYS A 20 5.50 -27.21 0.35
C CYS A 20 4.84 -27.96 -0.81
N LEU A 21 5.30 -29.20 -1.06
CA LEU A 21 4.56 -30.24 -1.79
C LEU A 21 4.76 -31.58 -1.08
N SER A 22 3.68 -32.12 -0.53
CA SER A 22 3.66 -33.43 0.14
C SER A 22 3.19 -34.51 -0.82
N LEU A 23 3.83 -35.69 -0.77
CA LEU A 23 3.27 -36.91 -1.35
C LEU A 23 3.69 -38.11 -0.49
N SER A 24 2.70 -38.85 0.01
CA SER A 24 2.88 -39.99 0.92
C SER A 24 2.76 -41.30 0.15
N VAL A 25 3.70 -42.24 0.33
CA VAL A 25 3.53 -43.65 -0.07
C VAL A 25 4.09 -44.55 1.04
N PRO A 26 3.30 -45.51 1.58
CA PRO A 26 3.76 -46.40 2.63
C PRO A 26 4.48 -47.64 2.07
N LEU A 27 5.52 -48.12 2.75
CA LEU A 27 6.06 -49.46 2.54
C LEU A 27 6.31 -50.17 3.87
N SER A 28 5.66 -51.32 4.03
CA SER A 28 5.88 -52.25 5.14
C SER A 28 7.18 -53.03 4.94
N LEU A 29 8.06 -53.02 5.94
CA LEU A 29 9.34 -53.75 5.93
C LEU A 29 9.44 -54.66 7.18
N SER A 30 9.44 -55.97 6.94
CA SER A 30 9.79 -56.97 7.95
C SER A 30 11.32 -57.12 8.02
N VAL A 31 11.91 -56.81 9.17
CA VAL A 31 13.37 -56.80 9.38
C VAL A 31 13.73 -57.74 10.54
N PRO A 32 14.68 -58.69 10.37
CA PRO A 32 15.22 -59.45 11.50
C PRO A 32 16.19 -58.57 12.29
N LEU A 33 15.96 -58.43 13.61
CA LEU A 33 16.84 -57.65 14.48
C LEU A 33 18.05 -58.47 14.97
N SER A 34 19.22 -57.86 14.96
CA SER A 34 20.36 -58.23 15.81
C SER A 34 20.77 -57.03 16.67
N LEU A 35 20.77 -57.22 18.00
CA LEU A 35 21.07 -56.17 18.97
C LEU A 35 22.49 -56.33 19.53
N SER A 36 23.24 -55.24 19.64
CA SER A 36 24.47 -55.15 20.43
C SER A 36 24.56 -53.78 21.10
N VAL A 37 24.75 -53.75 22.42
CA VAL A 37 24.60 -52.54 23.26
C VAL A 37 25.86 -52.30 24.09
N PRO A 38 26.60 -51.20 23.85
CA PRO A 38 27.55 -50.65 24.80
C PRO A 38 26.91 -49.47 25.56
N LEU A 39 27.02 -49.47 26.90
CA LEU A 39 26.59 -48.39 27.78
C LEU A 39 27.79 -47.52 28.18
N SER A 40 27.69 -46.20 28.00
CA SER A 40 28.64 -45.22 28.54
C SER A 40 27.89 -44.13 29.33
N LEU A 41 28.36 -43.83 30.54
CA LEU A 41 27.71 -42.92 31.48
C LEU A 41 28.58 -41.67 31.71
N CYS A 42 28.04 -40.48 31.45
CA CYS A 42 28.76 -39.21 31.65
C CYS A 42 27.91 -38.23 32.48
N PRO A 43 28.08 -38.16 33.80
CA PRO A 43 27.43 -37.16 34.64
C PRO A 43 28.18 -35.82 34.58
N SER A 44 27.45 -34.71 34.50
CA SER A 44 28.00 -33.36 34.67
C SER A 44 27.30 -32.63 35.81
N LEU A 45 28.07 -31.83 36.56
CA LEU A 45 27.63 -31.10 37.75
C LEU A 45 27.80 -29.60 37.51
N SER A 46 26.73 -28.84 37.67
CA SER A 46 26.74 -27.37 37.60
C SER A 46 26.14 -26.78 38.87
N LEU A 47 26.87 -25.82 39.47
CA LEU A 47 26.48 -25.13 40.69
C LEU A 47 26.15 -23.67 40.36
N SER A 48 25.00 -23.16 40.79
CA SER A 48 24.66 -21.74 40.65
C SER A 48 24.25 -21.14 41.99
N VAL A 49 24.89 -20.04 42.38
CA VAL A 49 24.61 -19.31 43.62
C VAL A 49 24.14 -17.90 43.25
N ARG A 50 22.99 -17.48 43.77
CA ARG A 50 22.48 -16.10 43.63
C ARG A 50 22.25 -15.52 45.04
N PRO A 51 23.10 -14.60 45.52
CA PRO A 51 22.83 -13.86 46.74
C PRO A 51 21.82 -12.73 46.46
N SER A 52 20.84 -12.58 47.33
CA SER A 52 19.86 -11.47 47.31
C SER A 52 19.83 -10.79 48.68
N LEU A 53 20.14 -9.51 48.74
CA LEU A 53 20.07 -8.71 49.96
C LEU A 53 18.74 -7.93 50.00
N CYS A 54 17.97 -8.10 51.07
CA CYS A 54 16.80 -7.29 51.38
C CYS A 54 17.06 -6.51 52.69
N PRO A 55 17.51 -5.25 52.63
CA PRO A 55 17.68 -4.43 53.83
C PRO A 55 16.38 -3.74 54.21
N SER A 56 15.81 -4.09 55.37
CA SER A 56 14.77 -3.30 56.03
C SER A 56 15.07 -3.22 57.54
N LEU A 57 15.12 -2.01 58.08
CA LEU A 57 15.55 -1.74 59.46
C LEU A 57 14.49 -2.18 60.47
N SER A 58 14.89 -3.00 61.45
CA SER A 58 14.28 -3.09 62.78
C SER A 58 15.32 -3.64 63.75
N LEU A 59 15.49 -2.99 64.91
CA LEU A 59 16.52 -3.36 65.89
C LEU A 59 16.05 -4.56 66.72
N PHE A 60 16.96 -5.54 66.85
CA PHE A 60 16.85 -6.91 67.41
C PHE A 60 16.57 -8.01 66.37
N PHE A 61 17.60 -8.87 66.20
CA PHE A 61 17.64 -10.10 65.39
C PHE A 61 17.59 -9.92 63.86
N LEU A 62 18.76 -9.73 63.22
CA LEU A 62 18.89 -9.96 61.77
C LEU A 62 18.91 -11.47 61.48
N SER A 63 17.91 -11.96 60.72
CA SER A 63 17.90 -13.31 60.17
C SER A 63 18.40 -13.32 58.71
N LEU A 64 19.50 -14.04 58.45
CA LEU A 64 20.04 -14.20 57.10
C LEU A 64 19.56 -15.55 56.54
N SER A 65 18.78 -15.53 55.46
CA SER A 65 18.32 -16.75 54.77
C SER A 65 19.09 -16.96 53.48
N LEU A 66 19.71 -18.14 53.34
CA LEU A 66 20.43 -18.56 52.13
C LEU A 66 19.75 -19.80 51.55
N SER A 67 19.16 -19.67 50.36
CA SER A 67 18.58 -20.79 49.62
C SER A 67 19.56 -21.27 48.54
N VAL A 68 19.97 -22.54 48.64
CA VAL A 68 20.81 -23.20 47.62
C VAL A 68 19.97 -24.31 46.99
N SER A 69 19.81 -24.26 45.67
CA SER A 69 19.19 -25.33 44.89
C SER A 69 20.26 -26.06 44.07
N LEU A 70 20.26 -27.39 44.16
CA LEU A 70 21.06 -28.26 43.29
C LEU A 70 20.13 -29.04 42.37
N SER A 71 20.47 -29.10 41.09
CA SER A 71 19.80 -29.94 40.09
C SER A 71 20.82 -30.87 39.45
N LEU A 72 20.58 -32.19 39.52
CA LEU A 72 21.37 -33.19 38.81
C LEU A 72 20.71 -33.51 37.47
N SER A 73 21.49 -33.56 36.39
CA SER A 73 21.06 -34.07 35.09
C SER A 73 22.01 -35.17 34.61
N VAL A 74 21.48 -36.39 34.41
CA VAL A 74 22.25 -37.51 33.85
C VAL A 74 21.81 -37.75 32.42
N SER A 75 22.69 -37.50 31.46
CA SER A 75 22.47 -37.79 30.04
C SER A 75 23.03 -39.17 29.69
N LEU A 76 22.14 -40.12 29.36
CA LEU A 76 22.48 -41.43 28.80
C LEU A 76 22.52 -41.36 27.27
N SER A 77 23.69 -41.58 26.66
CA SER A 77 23.86 -41.64 25.21
C SER A 77 23.93 -43.10 24.73
N LEU A 78 22.79 -43.64 24.27
CA LEU A 78 22.75 -44.97 23.66
C LEU A 78 23.14 -44.88 22.18
N SER A 79 24.22 -45.55 21.77
CA SER A 79 24.68 -45.56 20.37
C SER A 79 24.43 -46.91 19.69
N VAL A 80 23.32 -47.02 18.96
CA VAL A 80 23.02 -48.20 18.12
C VAL A 80 23.55 -47.95 16.71
N ARG A 81 24.49 -48.77 16.23
CA ARG A 81 24.98 -48.72 14.84
C ARG A 81 24.18 -49.68 13.96
N LEU A 82 23.30 -49.15 13.12
CA LEU A 82 22.63 -49.90 12.06
C LEU A 82 23.48 -49.88 10.78
N SER A 83 24.09 -51.00 10.41
CA SER A 83 24.84 -51.15 9.17
C SER A 83 23.93 -51.60 8.02
N LEU A 84 23.28 -50.65 7.35
CA LEU A 84 22.51 -50.87 6.13
C LEU A 84 23.43 -50.86 4.90
N SER A 85 23.78 -52.04 4.37
CA SER A 85 24.52 -52.18 3.11
C SER A 85 23.61 -52.06 1.88
N VAL A 86 23.06 -50.86 1.66
CA VAL A 86 22.37 -50.56 0.40
C VAL A 86 23.43 -50.38 -0.69
N ARG A 87 23.54 -51.33 -1.62
CA ARG A 87 24.34 -51.16 -2.85
C ARG A 87 23.67 -50.07 -3.71
N PRO A 88 24.34 -48.95 -4.06
CA PRO A 88 23.78 -47.99 -4.98
C PRO A 88 23.71 -48.62 -6.38
N LEU A 89 22.50 -48.89 -6.88
CA LEU A 89 22.29 -49.18 -8.29
C LEU A 89 22.64 -47.92 -9.09
N GLN A 90 23.48 -48.05 -10.13
CA GLN A 90 24.02 -46.95 -10.94
C GLN A 90 22.99 -46.26 -11.86
N TYR A 91 21.70 -46.27 -11.50
CA TYR A 91 20.58 -45.96 -12.40
C TYR A 91 20.01 -44.53 -12.28
N PHE A 92 20.59 -43.67 -11.45
CA PHE A 92 20.08 -42.30 -11.20
C PHE A 92 20.90 -41.17 -11.86
N GLY A 93 22.04 -41.47 -12.49
CA GLY A 93 22.86 -40.46 -13.17
C GLY A 93 22.13 -39.79 -14.33
N ASP A 94 21.54 -40.59 -15.22
CA ASP A 94 20.83 -40.10 -16.41
C ASP A 94 19.54 -39.34 -16.05
N VAL A 95 18.86 -39.70 -14.96
CA VAL A 95 17.67 -38.98 -14.47
C VAL A 95 18.05 -37.59 -13.96
N SER A 96 19.13 -37.48 -13.18
CA SER A 96 19.63 -36.18 -12.70
C SER A 96 20.08 -35.27 -13.86
N LYS A 97 20.75 -35.87 -14.87
CA LYS A 97 21.19 -35.16 -16.07
C LYS A 97 20.01 -34.66 -16.91
N THR A 98 19.02 -35.50 -17.19
CA THR A 98 17.83 -35.12 -17.98
C THR A 98 16.95 -34.08 -17.28
N VAL A 99 16.82 -34.13 -15.95
CA VAL A 99 16.16 -33.07 -15.17
C VAL A 99 16.92 -31.74 -15.28
N SER A 100 18.26 -31.78 -15.25
CA SER A 100 19.09 -30.57 -15.44
C SER A 100 18.93 -29.98 -16.85
N GLU A 101 18.96 -30.82 -17.88
CA GLU A 101 18.74 -30.40 -19.27
C GLU A 101 17.32 -29.83 -19.51
N LEU A 102 16.30 -30.35 -18.82
CA LEU A 102 14.94 -29.81 -18.83
C LEU A 102 14.85 -28.46 -18.11
N ARG A 103 15.53 -28.29 -16.97
CA ARG A 103 15.58 -27.02 -16.25
C ARG A 103 16.19 -25.91 -17.10
N GLU A 104 17.35 -26.15 -17.71
CA GLU A 104 18.00 -25.16 -18.58
C GLU A 104 17.08 -24.77 -19.76
N LYS A 105 16.45 -25.76 -20.43
CA LYS A 105 15.47 -25.49 -21.49
C LYS A 105 14.26 -24.69 -21.02
N LEU A 106 13.77 -24.95 -19.81
CA LEU A 106 12.65 -24.20 -19.23
C LEU A 106 13.07 -22.76 -18.90
N GLU A 107 14.26 -22.55 -18.32
CA GLU A 107 14.80 -21.21 -18.05
C GLU A 107 15.06 -20.42 -19.34
N ASP A 108 15.50 -21.07 -20.41
CA ASP A 108 15.73 -20.44 -21.72
C ASP A 108 14.42 -20.11 -22.45
N LEU A 109 13.41 -20.99 -22.38
CA LEU A 109 12.05 -20.70 -22.83
C LEU A 109 11.43 -19.54 -22.05
N LEU A 110 11.55 -19.53 -20.71
CA LEU A 110 11.07 -18.44 -19.86
C LEU A 110 11.78 -17.12 -20.17
N LYS A 111 13.10 -17.11 -20.40
CA LYS A 111 13.83 -15.92 -20.87
C LYS A 111 13.34 -15.47 -22.25
N GLY A 112 13.14 -16.40 -23.18
CA GLY A 112 12.64 -16.11 -24.53
C GLY A 112 11.21 -15.55 -24.57
N GLU A 113 10.31 -16.07 -23.73
CA GLU A 113 8.94 -15.55 -23.60
C GLU A 113 8.90 -14.26 -22.81
N CYS A 114 9.61 -14.14 -21.68
CA CYS A 114 9.68 -12.89 -20.93
C CYS A 114 10.33 -11.75 -21.73
N THR A 115 11.31 -12.02 -22.60
CA THR A 115 11.87 -10.99 -23.50
C THR A 115 10.93 -10.62 -24.64
N LYS A 116 10.15 -11.57 -25.20
CA LYS A 116 9.07 -11.28 -26.15
C LYS A 116 7.93 -10.48 -25.51
N ILE A 117 7.52 -10.83 -24.30
CA ILE A 117 6.51 -10.11 -23.52
C ILE A 117 7.05 -8.71 -23.17
N SER A 118 8.29 -8.59 -22.69
CA SER A 118 8.94 -7.31 -22.38
C SER A 118 9.06 -6.39 -23.61
N THR A 119 9.45 -6.92 -24.77
CA THR A 119 9.47 -6.13 -26.03
C THR A 119 8.06 -5.78 -26.51
N THR A 120 7.08 -6.67 -26.37
CA THR A 120 5.67 -6.36 -26.67
C THR A 120 5.12 -5.29 -25.75
N VAL A 121 5.39 -5.36 -24.45
CA VAL A 121 4.99 -4.37 -23.44
C VAL A 121 5.67 -3.01 -23.69
N ASN A 122 6.96 -2.99 -24.01
CA ASN A 122 7.66 -1.76 -24.41
C ASN A 122 7.07 -1.13 -25.68
N ILE A 123 6.64 -1.93 -26.67
CA ILE A 123 5.95 -1.42 -27.86
C ILE A 123 4.56 -0.86 -27.51
N VAL A 124 3.84 -1.49 -26.57
CA VAL A 124 2.52 -1.03 -26.11
C VAL A 124 2.61 0.28 -25.31
N ASP A 125 3.65 0.45 -24.48
CA ASP A 125 3.83 1.67 -23.68
C ASP A 125 4.23 2.90 -24.53
N VAL A 126 4.88 2.68 -25.68
CA VAL A 126 5.15 3.70 -26.70
C VAL A 126 3.88 4.11 -27.49
N LEU A 127 2.79 3.35 -27.38
CA LEU A 127 1.53 3.58 -28.10
C LEU A 127 0.40 4.16 -27.22
N GLN A 128 0.74 4.89 -26.15
CA GLN A 128 -0.27 5.72 -25.48
C GLN A 128 -0.86 6.72 -26.49
N PRO A 129 -2.20 6.81 -26.64
CA PRO A 129 -2.80 7.77 -27.57
C PRO A 129 -2.35 9.18 -27.22
N PRO A 130 -2.16 10.08 -28.20
CA PRO A 130 -1.77 11.46 -27.93
C PRO A 130 -2.79 12.13 -26.99
N GLU A 131 -2.32 13.08 -26.17
CA GLU A 131 -3.21 13.81 -25.26
C GLU A 131 -4.38 14.44 -26.04
N PRO A 132 -5.62 14.31 -25.54
CA PRO A 132 -6.79 14.94 -26.16
C PRO A 132 -6.63 16.46 -26.22
N LYS A 133 -6.93 17.06 -27.38
CA LYS A 133 -6.81 18.52 -27.61
C LYS A 133 -8.14 19.22 -27.83
N THR A 134 -9.20 18.46 -28.10
CA THR A 134 -10.54 18.97 -28.38
C THR A 134 -11.54 18.36 -27.40
N ARG A 135 -12.60 19.11 -27.06
CA ARG A 135 -13.67 18.61 -26.16
C ARG A 135 -14.23 17.25 -26.62
N LYS A 136 -14.39 17.05 -27.93
CA LYS A 136 -14.82 15.75 -28.50
C LYS A 136 -13.87 14.59 -28.18
N GLN A 137 -12.56 14.82 -28.09
CA GLN A 137 -11.58 13.81 -27.68
C GLN A 137 -11.60 13.59 -26.16
N PHE A 138 -11.74 14.65 -25.35
CA PHE A 138 -11.90 14.52 -23.90
C PHE A 138 -13.13 13.66 -23.54
N LEU A 139 -14.25 13.85 -24.24
CA LEU A 139 -15.49 13.08 -24.03
C LEU A 139 -15.32 11.56 -24.29
N GLN A 140 -14.30 11.13 -25.04
CA GLN A 140 -13.99 9.69 -25.21
C GLN A 140 -13.48 9.04 -23.91
N TYR A 141 -13.00 9.84 -22.96
CA TYR A 141 -12.54 9.41 -21.64
C TYR A 141 -13.55 9.75 -20.53
N SER A 142 -14.82 10.03 -20.88
CA SER A 142 -15.86 10.41 -19.92
C SER A 142 -16.05 9.33 -18.84
N CYS A 143 -15.88 9.71 -17.57
CA CYS A 143 -16.15 8.82 -16.44
C CYS A 143 -17.52 9.12 -15.82
N GLN A 144 -18.22 8.07 -15.38
CA GLN A 144 -19.44 8.21 -14.59
C GLN A 144 -19.04 8.24 -13.12
N LEU A 145 -19.28 9.37 -12.46
CA LEU A 145 -18.91 9.62 -11.06
C LEU A 145 -20.16 9.72 -10.19
N THR A 146 -20.07 9.24 -8.95
CA THR A 146 -21.14 9.34 -7.95
C THR A 146 -20.58 9.78 -6.60
N LEU A 147 -21.23 10.75 -5.97
CA LEU A 147 -20.88 11.29 -4.66
C LEU A 147 -21.14 10.25 -3.57
N ASP A 148 -20.22 10.12 -2.62
CA ASP A 148 -20.35 9.18 -1.51
C ASP A 148 -20.99 9.84 -0.27
N PRO A 149 -22.23 9.47 0.09
CA PRO A 149 -22.89 9.95 1.32
C PRO A 149 -22.13 9.57 2.59
N ASN A 150 -21.23 8.58 2.55
CA ASN A 150 -20.41 8.19 3.70
C ASN A 150 -19.25 9.18 3.94
N THR A 151 -18.89 9.99 2.95
CA THR A 151 -17.85 11.03 3.09
C THR A 151 -18.42 12.42 3.30
N ALA A 152 -19.64 12.68 2.81
CA ALA A 152 -20.26 14.00 2.81
C ALA A 152 -20.38 14.62 4.21
N TYR A 153 -19.90 15.85 4.36
CA TYR A 153 -20.13 16.67 5.54
C TYR A 153 -21.63 16.82 5.84
N THR A 154 -21.99 16.90 7.11
CA THR A 154 -23.40 16.82 7.57
C THR A 154 -24.29 17.95 7.05
N HIS A 155 -23.78 19.10 6.63
CA HIS A 155 -24.62 20.18 6.04
C HIS A 155 -24.80 20.09 4.52
N LEU A 156 -24.13 19.13 3.86
CA LEU A 156 -24.24 18.91 2.42
C LEU A 156 -25.39 17.95 2.10
N SER A 157 -26.39 18.40 1.34
CA SER A 157 -27.43 17.52 0.80
C SER A 157 -27.01 16.95 -0.57
N LEU A 158 -27.17 15.64 -0.76
CA LEU A 158 -26.91 14.94 -2.01
C LEU A 158 -28.23 14.67 -2.76
N SER A 159 -28.23 14.87 -4.07
CA SER A 159 -29.42 14.76 -4.93
C SER A 159 -29.08 14.32 -6.37
N LYS A 160 -30.12 14.20 -7.22
CA LYS A 160 -30.02 13.73 -8.62
C LYS A 160 -29.32 12.36 -8.81
N GLY A 161 -29.53 11.46 -7.85
CA GLY A 161 -28.84 10.17 -7.78
C GLY A 161 -27.38 10.34 -7.39
N ASN A 162 -27.13 11.10 -6.33
CA ASN A 162 -25.79 11.46 -5.81
C ASN A 162 -24.86 12.06 -6.88
N ARG A 163 -25.38 12.91 -7.76
CA ARG A 163 -24.57 13.66 -8.74
C ARG A 163 -24.58 15.16 -8.51
N LYS A 164 -25.54 15.67 -7.73
CA LYS A 164 -25.56 17.05 -7.27
C LYS A 164 -25.36 17.12 -5.77
N VAL A 165 -24.49 18.02 -5.33
CA VAL A 165 -24.31 18.43 -3.95
C VAL A 165 -24.77 19.87 -3.77
N THR A 166 -25.35 20.17 -2.61
CA THR A 166 -25.80 21.51 -2.24
C THR A 166 -25.50 21.74 -0.76
N ASN A 167 -24.84 22.85 -0.44
CA ASN A 167 -24.69 23.25 0.95
C ASN A 167 -26.01 23.86 1.42
N THR A 168 -26.62 23.23 2.43
CA THR A 168 -27.94 23.65 2.96
C THR A 168 -27.82 24.45 4.25
N GLY A 169 -26.65 24.44 4.90
CA GLY A 169 -26.47 24.93 6.28
C GLY A 169 -27.26 24.14 7.35
N GLN A 170 -27.97 23.06 6.98
CA GLN A 170 -28.80 22.26 7.88
C GLN A 170 -28.27 20.83 7.99
N VAL A 171 -28.26 20.28 9.20
CA VAL A 171 -27.81 18.90 9.47
C VAL A 171 -28.69 17.90 8.72
N GLN A 172 -28.07 17.16 7.80
CA GLN A 172 -28.67 16.04 7.08
C GLN A 172 -28.58 14.76 7.93
N PRO A 173 -29.56 13.84 7.82
CA PRO A 173 -29.64 12.63 8.65
C PRO A 173 -28.70 11.51 8.15
N TYR A 174 -27.41 11.81 8.01
CA TYR A 174 -26.41 10.80 7.67
C TYR A 174 -25.95 10.01 8.91
N PRO A 175 -25.80 8.67 8.82
CA PRO A 175 -25.19 7.88 9.88
C PRO A 175 -23.74 8.28 10.15
N ASP A 176 -23.26 8.09 11.38
CA ASP A 176 -21.84 8.22 11.72
C ASP A 176 -20.99 7.27 10.87
N HIS A 177 -19.86 7.77 10.35
CA HIS A 177 -18.99 7.00 9.47
C HIS A 177 -17.54 7.53 9.55
N PRO A 178 -16.50 6.67 9.62
CA PRO A 178 -15.12 7.12 9.79
C PRO A 178 -14.58 7.94 8.61
N ASP A 179 -15.05 7.68 7.38
CA ASP A 179 -14.65 8.45 6.19
C ASP A 179 -15.36 9.83 6.06
N ARG A 180 -16.27 10.18 7.00
CA ARG A 180 -17.06 11.42 6.95
C ARG A 180 -16.20 12.63 7.33
N PHE A 181 -16.16 13.64 6.46
CA PHE A 181 -15.58 14.93 6.83
C PHE A 181 -16.36 15.59 7.97
N THR A 182 -15.68 16.13 8.98
CA THR A 182 -16.31 16.76 10.15
C THR A 182 -16.08 18.27 10.27
N ASN A 183 -15.06 18.81 9.60
CA ASN A 183 -14.63 20.20 9.80
C ASN A 183 -15.06 21.16 8.68
N TYR A 184 -15.12 20.64 7.45
CA TYR A 184 -15.34 21.43 6.23
C TYR A 184 -16.46 20.83 5.41
N CYS A 185 -17.17 21.68 4.64
CA CYS A 185 -18.28 21.29 3.75
C CYS A 185 -17.80 20.52 2.52
N GLN A 186 -17.26 19.31 2.74
CA GLN A 186 -16.59 18.49 1.75
C GLN A 186 -17.29 17.16 1.47
N VAL A 187 -17.09 16.62 0.26
CA VAL A 187 -17.53 15.30 -0.17
C VAL A 187 -16.57 14.74 -1.22
N LEU A 188 -16.34 13.42 -1.23
CA LEU A 188 -15.65 12.70 -2.30
C LEU A 188 -16.66 11.88 -3.12
N CYS A 189 -16.26 11.55 -4.35
CA CYS A 189 -16.89 10.52 -5.16
C CYS A 189 -16.47 9.12 -4.69
N ARG A 190 -17.25 8.10 -5.05
CA ARG A 190 -16.98 6.69 -4.73
C ARG A 190 -15.85 6.10 -5.58
N GLU A 191 -15.71 6.60 -6.80
CA GLU A 191 -14.83 6.05 -7.83
C GLU A 191 -13.39 6.56 -7.68
N GLY A 192 -12.47 5.66 -7.34
CA GLY A 192 -11.03 5.93 -7.35
C GLY A 192 -10.47 5.79 -8.76
N LEU A 193 -9.90 6.87 -9.30
CA LEU A 193 -9.41 6.96 -10.68
C LEU A 193 -7.92 6.61 -10.77
N SER A 194 -7.56 5.76 -11.73
CA SER A 194 -6.17 5.29 -11.96
C SER A 194 -5.82 5.13 -13.45
N GLY A 195 -6.50 5.89 -14.31
CA GLY A 195 -6.28 5.87 -15.76
C GLY A 195 -6.58 7.24 -16.36
N ARG A 196 -6.97 7.25 -17.63
CA ARG A 196 -7.50 8.45 -18.31
C ARG A 196 -8.97 8.63 -18.00
N CYS A 197 -9.33 9.78 -17.46
CA CYS A 197 -10.71 10.12 -17.07
C CYS A 197 -10.99 11.60 -17.32
N TYR A 198 -12.20 11.89 -17.79
CA TYR A 198 -12.70 13.24 -17.99
C TYR A 198 -14.09 13.38 -17.36
N TRP A 199 -14.34 14.49 -16.67
CA TRP A 199 -15.67 14.84 -16.19
C TRP A 199 -15.90 16.36 -16.27
N GLU A 200 -17.16 16.76 -16.33
CA GLU A 200 -17.57 18.17 -16.28
C GLU A 200 -18.41 18.41 -15.02
N VAL A 201 -18.24 19.59 -14.44
CA VAL A 201 -18.91 20.04 -13.22
C VAL A 201 -19.59 21.36 -13.50
N GLU A 202 -20.91 21.41 -13.37
CA GLU A 202 -21.65 22.67 -13.28
C GLU A 202 -21.68 23.17 -11.85
N TRP A 203 -21.56 24.48 -11.65
CA TRP A 203 -21.39 25.06 -10.32
C TRP A 203 -22.06 26.42 -10.15
N SER A 204 -22.29 26.78 -8.89
CA SER A 204 -22.80 28.09 -8.47
C SER A 204 -22.40 28.37 -7.02
N GLY A 205 -22.05 29.61 -6.71
CA GLY A 205 -21.52 30.03 -5.40
C GLY A 205 -20.00 29.94 -5.31
N ASP A 206 -19.49 29.67 -4.11
CA ASP A 206 -18.06 29.41 -3.88
C ASP A 206 -17.83 27.90 -3.87
N VAL A 207 -16.99 27.40 -4.78
CA VAL A 207 -16.81 25.95 -4.98
C VAL A 207 -15.35 25.64 -5.34
N TYR A 208 -14.82 24.61 -4.70
CA TYR A 208 -13.57 23.94 -5.03
C TYR A 208 -13.92 22.59 -5.66
N THR A 209 -13.49 22.34 -6.90
CA THR A 209 -13.35 20.96 -7.40
C THR A 209 -11.97 20.44 -7.02
N ALA A 210 -11.89 19.19 -6.61
CA ALA A 210 -10.64 18.58 -6.18
C ALA A 210 -10.50 17.15 -6.71
N VAL A 211 -9.26 16.66 -6.66
CA VAL A 211 -8.95 15.23 -6.60
C VAL A 211 -8.07 14.97 -5.39
N SER A 212 -8.25 13.84 -4.73
CA SER A 212 -7.50 13.50 -3.52
C SER A 212 -7.27 12.00 -3.35
N TYR A 213 -6.21 11.62 -2.64
CA TYR A 213 -6.05 10.24 -2.17
C TYR A 213 -7.09 9.88 -1.10
N LYS A 214 -7.42 8.59 -0.96
CA LYS A 214 -8.45 8.15 -0.02
C LYS A 214 -8.10 8.42 1.44
N ASP A 215 -6.81 8.44 1.76
CA ASP A 215 -6.24 8.66 3.09
C ASP A 215 -6.02 10.15 3.44
N ILE A 216 -6.70 11.07 2.75
CA ILE A 216 -6.87 12.45 3.24
C ILE A 216 -7.55 12.45 4.60
N SER A 217 -7.06 13.33 5.49
CA SER A 217 -7.65 13.52 6.81
C SER A 217 -9.11 13.95 6.73
N ARG A 218 -9.91 13.51 7.71
CA ARG A 218 -11.34 13.83 7.81
C ARG A 218 -11.66 14.84 8.90
N THR A 219 -10.71 15.01 9.84
CA THR A 219 -10.89 15.64 11.15
C THR A 219 -9.78 16.61 11.55
N GLU A 220 -8.65 16.66 10.83
CA GLU A 220 -7.55 17.59 11.12
C GLU A 220 -7.79 18.97 10.48
N SER A 221 -7.00 19.97 10.87
CA SER A 221 -7.13 21.35 10.38
C SER A 221 -6.74 21.52 8.91
N ASP A 222 -5.86 20.67 8.39
CA ASP A 222 -5.42 20.65 6.98
C ASP A 222 -6.27 19.70 6.10
N SER A 223 -7.39 19.19 6.61
CA SER A 223 -8.30 18.31 5.88
C SER A 223 -9.02 18.98 4.69
N LEU A 224 -8.91 20.30 4.52
CA LEU A 224 -9.46 21.04 3.38
C LEU A 224 -8.69 20.71 2.08
N PHE A 225 -9.41 20.51 0.98
CA PHE A 225 -8.80 20.21 -0.32
C PHE A 225 -7.83 21.31 -0.79
N GLY A 226 -6.58 20.93 -0.99
CA GLY A 226 -5.47 21.80 -1.36
C GLY A 226 -4.60 22.27 -0.19
N ASP A 227 -5.04 22.14 1.06
CA ASP A 227 -4.25 22.56 2.25
C ASP A 227 -3.23 21.49 2.69
N ASN A 228 -3.26 20.33 2.04
CA ASN A 228 -2.39 19.17 2.30
C ASN A 228 -1.73 18.68 1.00
N ASN A 229 -0.73 17.81 1.14
CA ASN A 229 -0.01 17.18 0.02
C ASN A 229 -0.77 16.00 -0.65
N LYS A 230 -1.96 15.64 -0.16
CA LYS A 230 -2.79 14.52 -0.66
C LYS A 230 -3.95 14.96 -1.56
N SER A 231 -4.04 16.25 -1.88
CA SER A 231 -5.11 16.81 -2.70
C SER A 231 -4.65 17.95 -3.59
N TRP A 232 -5.30 18.07 -4.74
CA TRP A 232 -5.11 19.14 -5.72
C TRP A 232 -6.48 19.71 -6.03
N SER A 233 -6.67 21.02 -5.84
CA SER A 233 -7.98 21.66 -6.00
C SER A 233 -7.91 22.89 -6.89
N LEU A 234 -8.99 23.12 -7.63
CA LEU A 234 -9.26 24.39 -8.31
C LEU A 234 -10.49 25.01 -7.64
N HIS A 235 -10.26 26.14 -6.98
CA HIS A 235 -11.28 27.06 -6.51
C HIS A 235 -11.77 27.93 -7.66
N TYR A 236 -13.08 28.10 -7.75
CA TYR A 236 -13.72 29.04 -8.65
C TYR A 236 -14.82 29.82 -7.92
N TYR A 237 -14.80 31.13 -8.15
CA TYR A 237 -15.62 32.14 -7.50
C TYR A 237 -15.88 33.29 -8.50
N SER A 238 -16.65 34.32 -8.11
CA SER A 238 -17.10 35.38 -9.03
C SER A 238 -15.98 36.07 -9.79
N ASP A 239 -14.82 36.24 -9.17
CA ASP A 239 -13.74 37.10 -9.69
C ASP A 239 -12.54 36.29 -10.23
N GLY A 240 -12.70 34.97 -10.42
CA GLY A 240 -11.76 34.13 -11.16
C GLY A 240 -11.48 32.77 -10.51
N TYR A 241 -10.24 32.32 -10.69
CA TYR A 241 -9.80 30.96 -10.36
C TYR A 241 -8.56 30.99 -9.45
N CYS A 242 -8.50 30.08 -8.47
CA CYS A 242 -7.29 29.82 -7.69
C CYS A 242 -7.02 28.32 -7.63
N PHE A 243 -5.85 27.89 -8.11
CA PHE A 243 -5.37 26.54 -7.89
C PHE A 243 -4.73 26.43 -6.50
N ARG A 244 -4.93 25.31 -5.80
CA ARG A 244 -4.36 25.06 -4.48
C ARG A 244 -3.87 23.62 -4.30
N HIS A 245 -2.66 23.48 -3.78
CA HIS A 245 -2.05 22.20 -3.40
C HIS A 245 -0.99 22.42 -2.32
N ASN A 246 -0.91 21.53 -1.32
CA ASN A 246 0.07 21.60 -0.23
C ASN A 246 0.16 22.98 0.46
N ASN A 247 -0.99 23.61 0.73
CA ASN A 247 -1.14 24.95 1.29
C ASN A 247 -0.55 26.09 0.43
N VAL A 248 -0.16 25.82 -0.81
CA VAL A 248 0.29 26.82 -1.79
C VAL A 248 -0.88 27.21 -2.68
N VAL A 249 -1.16 28.52 -2.76
CA VAL A 249 -2.21 29.11 -3.61
C VAL A 249 -1.59 29.76 -4.84
N THR A 250 -2.05 29.37 -6.02
CA THR A 250 -1.65 29.94 -7.31
C THR A 250 -2.87 30.56 -7.97
N LYS A 251 -2.85 31.87 -8.22
CA LYS A 251 -3.92 32.54 -8.99
C LYS A 251 -3.90 32.05 -10.43
N VAL A 252 -5.07 31.77 -10.97
CA VAL A 252 -5.26 31.25 -12.33
C VAL A 252 -6.14 32.23 -13.11
N SER A 253 -5.71 32.55 -14.33
CA SER A 253 -6.43 33.44 -15.24
C SER A 253 -7.15 32.62 -16.31
N GLY A 254 -8.37 33.01 -16.67
CA GLY A 254 -9.11 32.37 -17.76
C GLY A 254 -10.51 32.96 -17.95
N PRO A 255 -11.23 32.54 -19.01
CA PRO A 255 -12.59 32.98 -19.25
C PRO A 255 -13.55 32.36 -18.22
N GLN A 256 -14.40 33.19 -17.63
CA GLN A 256 -15.37 32.74 -16.63
C GLN A 256 -16.45 31.85 -17.26
N SER A 257 -16.73 30.71 -16.62
CA SER A 257 -17.83 29.82 -16.99
C SER A 257 -18.44 29.15 -15.77
N SER A 258 -19.76 28.93 -15.79
CA SER A 258 -20.50 28.11 -14.81
C SER A 258 -20.22 26.60 -14.92
N ARG A 259 -19.32 26.19 -15.81
CA ARG A 259 -18.89 24.80 -15.97
C ARG A 259 -17.37 24.66 -16.09
N VAL A 260 -16.81 23.73 -15.34
CA VAL A 260 -15.39 23.34 -15.36
C VAL A 260 -15.27 21.89 -15.84
N GLY A 261 -14.37 21.65 -16.78
CA GLY A 261 -13.94 20.31 -17.19
C GLY A 261 -12.66 19.92 -16.48
N VAL A 262 -12.56 18.68 -16.00
CA VAL A 262 -11.35 18.14 -15.39
C VAL A 262 -10.93 16.89 -16.14
N TYR A 263 -9.66 16.85 -16.56
CA TYR A 263 -9.02 15.70 -17.18
C TYR A 263 -7.90 15.19 -16.29
N LEU A 264 -7.88 13.88 -16.06
CA LEU A 264 -6.81 13.16 -15.39
C LEU A 264 -6.22 12.15 -16.37
N ASP A 265 -4.91 12.16 -16.54
CA ASP A 265 -4.13 11.00 -16.97
C ASP A 265 -3.25 10.56 -15.81
N HIS A 266 -3.74 9.58 -15.04
CA HIS A 266 -3.05 9.12 -13.84
C HIS A 266 -1.67 8.52 -14.16
N LYS A 267 -1.54 7.82 -15.29
CA LYS A 267 -0.29 7.16 -15.71
C LYS A 267 0.75 8.15 -16.20
N ALA A 268 0.33 9.14 -16.99
CA ALA A 268 1.21 10.22 -17.45
C ALA A 268 1.51 11.28 -16.36
N GLY A 269 0.81 11.21 -15.21
CA GLY A 269 0.98 12.17 -14.12
C GLY A 269 0.35 13.54 -14.40
N THR A 270 -0.59 13.63 -15.33
CA THR A 270 -1.19 14.91 -15.76
C THR A 270 -2.58 15.10 -15.16
N LEU A 271 -2.83 16.25 -14.53
CA LEU A 271 -4.15 16.71 -14.10
C LEU A 271 -4.40 18.12 -14.65
N SER A 272 -5.42 18.26 -15.50
CA SER A 272 -5.72 19.48 -16.23
C SER A 272 -7.14 19.97 -15.97
N PHE A 273 -7.29 21.27 -15.73
CA PHE A 273 -8.56 21.93 -15.49
C PHE A 273 -8.89 22.90 -16.64
N TYR A 274 -10.15 22.94 -17.06
CA TYR A 274 -10.61 23.72 -18.21
C TYR A 274 -11.87 24.51 -17.87
N SER A 275 -11.95 25.74 -18.36
CA SER A 275 -13.22 26.46 -18.46
C SER A 275 -13.97 25.92 -19.68
N VAL A 276 -15.22 25.52 -19.50
CA VAL A 276 -16.05 24.91 -20.55
C VAL A 276 -17.28 25.78 -20.77
N SER A 277 -17.36 26.42 -21.93
CA SER A 277 -18.51 27.19 -22.42
C SER A 277 -18.82 26.75 -23.86
N ASP A 278 -19.08 27.68 -24.79
CA ASP A 278 -19.03 27.41 -26.23
C ASP A 278 -17.62 26.96 -26.68
N THR A 279 -16.58 27.34 -25.93
CA THR A 279 -15.19 26.91 -26.13
C THR A 279 -14.65 26.21 -24.89
N MET A 280 -13.58 25.44 -25.06
CA MET A 280 -12.88 24.75 -23.97
C MET A 280 -11.47 25.35 -23.83
N THR A 281 -11.22 26.05 -22.72
CA THR A 281 -9.97 26.79 -22.49
C THR A 281 -9.23 26.19 -21.31
N LEU A 282 -7.95 25.85 -21.47
CA LEU A 282 -7.10 25.38 -20.36
C LEU A 282 -6.94 26.48 -19.32
N LEU A 283 -7.23 26.17 -18.06
CA LEU A 283 -7.04 27.05 -16.91
C LEU A 283 -5.72 26.72 -16.20
N HIS A 284 -5.52 25.46 -15.85
CA HIS A 284 -4.36 25.01 -15.10
C HIS A 284 -4.00 23.57 -15.45
N ILE A 285 -2.72 23.24 -15.37
CA ILE A 285 -2.19 21.89 -15.55
C ILE A 285 -1.16 21.60 -14.46
N VAL A 286 -1.29 20.43 -13.84
CA VAL A 286 -0.35 19.87 -12.87
C VAL A 286 0.32 18.68 -13.53
N GLN A 287 1.65 18.60 -13.43
CA GLN A 287 2.42 17.40 -13.76
C GLN A 287 3.09 16.88 -12.49
N THR A 288 2.75 15.67 -12.06
CA THR A 288 3.25 15.04 -10.84
C THR A 288 3.01 13.53 -10.85
N THR A 289 3.82 12.76 -10.12
CA THR A 289 3.63 11.31 -10.00
C THR A 289 2.57 10.98 -8.96
N PHE A 290 1.40 10.51 -9.39
CA PHE A 290 0.35 10.04 -8.49
C PHE A 290 0.66 8.65 -7.94
N THR A 291 0.65 8.49 -6.62
CA THR A 291 1.07 7.27 -5.92
C THR A 291 -0.09 6.37 -5.49
N GLN A 292 -1.31 6.89 -5.50
CA GLN A 292 -2.55 6.16 -5.18
C GLN A 292 -3.67 6.54 -6.17
N PRO A 293 -4.79 5.79 -6.23
CA PRO A 293 -6.00 6.21 -6.94
C PRO A 293 -6.51 7.57 -6.44
N LEU A 294 -6.97 8.40 -7.37
CA LEU A 294 -7.49 9.73 -7.09
C LEU A 294 -9.01 9.74 -7.07
N TYR A 295 -9.59 10.26 -5.99
CA TYR A 295 -11.03 10.39 -5.79
C TYR A 295 -11.43 11.85 -6.06
N PRO A 296 -12.25 12.13 -7.08
CA PRO A 296 -12.80 13.47 -7.31
C PRO A 296 -13.65 13.92 -6.11
N GLY A 297 -13.66 15.21 -5.81
CA GLY A 297 -14.39 15.74 -4.66
C GLY A 297 -14.72 17.22 -4.79
N PHE A 298 -15.55 17.70 -3.86
CA PHE A 298 -16.01 19.07 -3.81
C PHE A 298 -15.95 19.62 -2.39
N SER A 299 -15.47 20.87 -2.24
CA SER A 299 -15.69 21.70 -1.05
C SER A 299 -16.50 22.92 -1.48
N LEU A 300 -17.59 23.29 -0.79
CA LEU A 300 -18.47 24.34 -1.30
C LEU A 300 -19.34 25.10 -0.28
N ASN A 301 -19.59 26.36 -0.61
CA ASN A 301 -20.70 27.17 -0.16
C ASN A 301 -21.55 27.58 -1.38
N GLY A 302 -22.47 26.69 -1.77
CA GLY A 302 -23.24 26.82 -3.01
C GLY A 302 -23.76 25.48 -3.51
N THR A 303 -23.62 25.21 -4.82
CA THR A 303 -23.97 23.92 -5.43
C THR A 303 -22.93 23.47 -6.46
N ALA A 304 -22.69 22.16 -6.54
CA ALA A 304 -21.93 21.54 -7.63
C ALA A 304 -22.69 20.32 -8.18
N GLU A 305 -22.63 20.11 -9.48
CA GLU A 305 -23.33 19.03 -10.19
C GLU A 305 -22.41 18.36 -11.22
N LEU A 306 -22.20 17.05 -11.06
CA LEU A 306 -21.53 16.18 -12.03
C LEU A 306 -22.42 16.05 -13.27
N VAL A 307 -21.96 16.63 -14.38
CA VAL A 307 -22.69 16.65 -15.65
C VAL A 307 -22.74 15.24 -16.23
N LYS A 308 -23.91 14.81 -16.72
CA LYS A 308 -24.01 13.58 -17.51
C LYS A 308 -23.51 13.87 -18.93
N LEU A 309 -22.33 13.34 -19.24
CA LEU A 309 -21.68 13.39 -20.55
C LEU A 309 -22.09 12.19 -21.43
#